data_AF-A0A2W6YAF2-F1
#
_entry.id   AF-A0A2W6YAF2-F1
#
_cell.length_a   1.000
_cell.length_b   1.000
_cell.length_c   1.000
_cell.angle_alpha   90.00
_cell.angle_beta   90.00
_cell.angle_gamma   90.00
#
_symmetry.space_group_name_H-M   'P 1'
#
loop_
_entity.id
_entity.type
_entity.pdbx_description
1 polymer ?
#
loop_
_entity_poly.entity_id
_entity_poly.type
_entity_poly.pdbx_seq_one_letter_code
_entity_poly.pdbx_strand_id
1 'polypeptide(L)'
;MIRAAVPVALVLTLGACDGGGDPVQQALRDTSAANHAAAARTTAEAEALRQTADQAYVARMITHHESAVATARIALRDSRDPEIRRMAQTVIDIRTREIAEMKAWTPATQ
;
A
#
# COMPACT_ATOMS: atom_id res chain seq x y z
N MET A 1 -75.34 -32.19 7.89
CA MET A 1 -74.51 -32.68 9.02
C MET A 1 -73.07 -32.73 8.50
N ILE A 2 -72.25 -31.71 8.76
CA ILE A 2 -71.13 -31.70 9.74
C ILE A 2 -70.11 -32.82 9.37
N ARG A 3 -68.85 -32.58 8.98
CA ARG A 3 -67.79 -31.80 9.65
C ARG A 3 -66.75 -31.28 8.66
N ALA A 4 -66.30 -30.05 8.89
CA ALA A 4 -65.00 -29.56 8.45
C ALA A 4 -63.87 -30.25 9.22
N ALA A 5 -62.73 -30.46 8.56
CA ALA A 5 -61.42 -30.57 9.21
C ALA A 5 -60.35 -30.02 8.26
N VAL A 6 -59.86 -28.83 8.61
CA VAL A 6 -58.74 -28.08 8.00
C VAL A 6 -57.42 -28.72 8.49
N PRO A 7 -56.31 -28.60 7.73
CA PRO A 7 -55.23 -29.59 7.66
C PRO A 7 -54.15 -29.36 8.73
N VAL A 8 -53.31 -30.37 8.98
CA VAL A 8 -52.03 -30.16 9.68
C VAL A 8 -50.91 -30.46 8.69
N ALA A 9 -50.48 -29.41 7.99
CA ALA A 9 -49.17 -29.38 7.37
C ALA A 9 -48.13 -29.40 8.50
N LEU A 10 -47.35 -30.46 8.59
CA LEU A 10 -46.19 -30.54 9.47
C LEU A 10 -45.12 -29.59 8.88
N VAL A 11 -45.14 -28.35 9.34
CA VAL A 11 -44.11 -27.35 9.03
C VAL A 11 -42.81 -27.80 9.68
N LEU A 12 -41.85 -28.24 8.85
CA LEU A 12 -40.43 -28.30 9.22
C LEU A 12 -39.95 -26.87 9.45
N THR A 13 -40.04 -26.39 10.69
CA THR A 13 -39.35 -25.15 11.08
C THR A 13 -37.87 -25.44 11.23
N LEU A 14 -37.12 -25.36 10.13
CA LEU A 14 -35.75 -24.85 10.22
C LEU A 14 -35.85 -23.40 10.68
N GLY A 15 -36.00 -23.21 11.99
CA GLY A 15 -35.77 -21.94 12.67
C GLY A 15 -34.27 -21.68 12.70
N ALA A 16 -33.66 -21.52 11.52
CA ALA A 16 -32.43 -20.79 11.40
C ALA A 16 -32.78 -19.30 11.53
N CYS A 17 -31.99 -18.59 12.32
CA CYS A 17 -32.07 -17.15 12.64
C CYS A 17 -33.02 -16.78 13.79
N ASP A 18 -32.85 -17.38 14.97
CA ASP A 18 -33.22 -16.67 16.20
C ASP A 18 -32.15 -15.59 16.46
N GLY A 19 -32.38 -14.40 15.91
CA GLY A 19 -31.64 -13.17 16.18
C GLY A 19 -31.94 -12.61 17.57
N GLY A 20 -32.03 -13.47 18.59
CA GLY A 20 -32.17 -13.15 20.00
C GLY A 20 -30.84 -13.33 20.73
N GLY A 21 -29.76 -12.77 20.18
CA GLY A 21 -28.48 -12.76 20.87
C GLY A 21 -28.59 -11.97 22.17
N ASP A 22 -28.04 -12.50 23.26
CA ASP A 22 -27.82 -11.74 24.50
C ASP A 22 -27.37 -10.31 24.12
N PRO A 23 -28.09 -9.25 24.57
CA PRO A 23 -27.78 -7.88 24.19
C PRO A 23 -26.33 -7.50 24.51
N VAL A 24 -25.73 -8.16 25.51
CA VAL A 24 -24.30 -8.02 25.83
C VAL A 24 -23.42 -8.61 24.72
N GLN A 25 -23.75 -9.80 24.21
CA GLN A 25 -23.00 -10.44 23.11
C GLN A 25 -23.13 -9.66 21.80
N GLN A 26 -24.31 -9.12 21.51
CA GLN A 26 -24.51 -8.26 20.34
C GLN A 26 -23.68 -6.98 20.45
N ALA A 27 -23.75 -6.29 21.59
CA ALA A 27 -22.95 -5.08 21.84
C ALA A 27 -21.43 -5.33 21.78
N LEU A 28 -20.97 -6.50 22.26
CA LEU A 28 -19.57 -6.90 22.16
C LEU A 28 -19.13 -7.11 20.70
N ARG A 29 -19.96 -7.75 19.87
CA ARG A 29 -19.68 -7.94 18.44
C ARG A 29 -19.65 -6.61 17.70
N ASP A 30 -20.60 -5.73 17.98
CA ASP A 30 -20.67 -4.40 17.35
C ASP A 30 -19.45 -3.53 17.73
N THR A 31 -19.07 -3.57 19.01
CA THR A 31 -17.87 -2.88 19.50
C THR A 31 -16.59 -3.46 18.89
N SER A 32 -16.48 -4.79 18.80
CA SER A 32 -15.35 -5.45 18.15
C SER A 32 -15.25 -5.07 16.67
N ALA A 33 -16.35 -5.10 15.94
CA ALA A 33 -16.40 -4.69 14.54
C ALA A 33 -15.99 -3.21 14.36
N ALA A 34 -16.49 -2.31 15.21
CA ALA A 34 -16.11 -0.91 15.19
C ALA A 34 -14.60 -0.70 15.46
N ASN A 35 -14.05 -1.44 16.42
CA ASN A 35 -12.61 -1.41 16.74
C ASN A 35 -11.76 -1.94 15.58
N HIS A 36 -12.16 -3.04 14.95
CA HIS A 36 -11.47 -3.56 13.77
C HIS A 36 -11.52 -2.59 12.59
N ALA A 37 -12.66 -1.94 12.35
CA ALA A 37 -12.79 -0.92 11.30
C ALA A 37 -11.94 0.32 11.59
N ALA A 38 -11.85 0.75 12.86
CA ALA A 38 -10.96 1.83 13.26
C ALA A 38 -9.48 1.47 13.03
N ALA A 39 -9.06 0.27 13.45
CA ALA A 39 -7.70 -0.20 13.24
C ALA A 39 -7.34 -0.28 11.74
N ALA A 40 -8.26 -0.82 10.90
CA ALA A 40 -8.06 -0.90 9.45
C ALA A 40 -7.89 0.49 8.80
N ARG A 41 -8.65 1.50 9.25
CA ARG A 41 -8.49 2.89 8.78
C ARG A 41 -7.13 3.45 9.16
N THR A 42 -6.71 3.30 10.42
CA THR A 42 -5.38 3.76 10.86
C THR A 42 -4.26 3.09 10.06
N THR A 43 -4.37 1.79 9.76
CA THR A 43 -3.36 1.12 8.94
C THR A 43 -3.33 1.64 7.50
N ALA A 44 -4.48 1.91 6.90
CA ALA A 44 -4.55 2.46 5.55
C ALA A 44 -3.99 3.89 5.48
N GLU A 45 -4.27 4.74 6.48
CA GLU A 45 -3.70 6.08 6.59
C GLU A 45 -2.17 6.05 6.74
N ALA A 46 -1.65 5.16 7.61
CA ALA A 46 -0.22 4.99 7.79
C ALA A 46 0.47 4.48 6.50
N GLU A 47 -0.17 3.57 5.77
CA GLU A 47 0.33 3.09 4.49
C GLU A 47 0.32 4.20 3.43
N ALA A 48 -0.75 4.99 3.33
CA ALA A 48 -0.82 6.13 2.43
C ALA A 48 0.28 7.17 2.73
N LEU A 49 0.48 7.51 4.00
CA LEU A 49 1.56 8.40 4.42
C LEU A 49 2.94 7.84 4.03
N ARG A 50 3.17 6.54 4.25
CA ARG A 50 4.40 5.88 3.84
C ARG A 50 4.61 5.94 2.32
N GLN A 51 3.56 5.68 1.53
CA GLN A 51 3.62 5.82 0.07
C GLN A 51 3.99 7.24 -0.35
N THR A 52 3.42 8.27 0.28
CA THR A 52 3.81 9.67 -0.02
C THR A 52 5.25 9.97 0.38
N ALA A 53 5.74 9.42 1.49
CA ALA A 53 7.11 9.58 1.94
C ALA A 53 8.11 8.90 0.98
N ASP A 54 7.79 7.68 0.52
CA ASP A 54 8.59 6.95 -0.46
C ASP A 54 8.64 7.70 -1.80
N GLN A 55 7.51 8.23 -2.29
CA GLN A 55 7.48 9.05 -3.50
C GLN A 55 8.34 10.31 -3.37
N ALA A 56 8.22 11.04 -2.25
CA ALA A 56 9.03 12.22 -1.99
C ALA A 56 10.52 11.88 -1.88
N TYR A 57 10.86 10.75 -1.26
CA TYR A 57 12.23 10.26 -1.17
C TYR A 57 12.79 9.97 -2.58
N VAL A 58 12.06 9.21 -3.39
CA VAL A 58 12.45 8.84 -4.75
C VAL A 58 12.65 10.08 -5.63
N ALA A 59 11.72 11.04 -5.61
CA ALA A 59 11.82 12.26 -6.41
C ALA A 59 13.10 13.08 -6.08
N ARG A 60 13.42 13.21 -4.78
CA ARG A 60 14.66 13.88 -4.35
C ARG A 60 15.90 13.10 -4.75
N MET A 61 15.88 11.77 -4.63
CA MET A 61 17.04 10.93 -4.97
C MET A 61 17.33 10.90 -6.46
N ILE A 62 16.31 10.93 -7.32
CA ILE A 62 16.49 11.14 -8.77
C ILE A 62 17.26 12.45 -9.01
N THR A 63 16.79 13.56 -8.45
CA THR A 63 17.43 14.88 -8.64
C THR A 63 18.87 14.90 -8.10
N HIS A 64 19.09 14.32 -6.92
CA HIS A 64 20.42 14.21 -6.31
C HIS A 64 21.38 13.38 -7.19
N HIS A 65 20.92 12.26 -7.74
CA HIS A 65 21.72 11.42 -8.64
C HIS A 65 21.99 12.08 -9.99
N GLU A 66 21.02 12.81 -10.56
CA GLU A 66 21.22 13.57 -11.79
C GLU A 66 22.32 14.64 -11.63
N SER A 67 22.37 15.33 -10.49
CA SER A 67 23.45 16.25 -10.14
C SER A 67 24.82 15.53 -10.02
N ALA A 68 24.84 14.34 -9.42
CA ALA A 68 26.06 13.53 -9.31
C ALA A 68 26.58 13.09 -10.69
N VAL A 69 25.69 12.65 -11.59
CA VAL A 69 26.03 12.31 -12.97
C VAL A 69 26.57 13.53 -13.72
N ALA A 70 25.95 14.70 -13.59
CA ALA A 70 26.42 15.93 -14.23
C ALA A 70 27.85 16.28 -13.78
N THR A 71 28.12 16.18 -12.48
CA THR A 71 29.45 16.47 -11.91
C THR A 71 30.47 15.42 -12.34
N ALA A 72 30.10 14.14 -12.36
CA ALA A 72 30.97 13.07 -12.82
C ALA A 72 31.33 13.23 -14.31
N ARG A 73 30.39 13.68 -15.16
CA ARG A 73 30.68 14.00 -16.58
C ARG A 73 31.69 15.13 -16.73
N ILE A 74 31.64 16.15 -15.86
CA ILE A 74 32.65 17.22 -15.82
C ILE A 74 34.01 16.63 -15.44
N ALA A 75 34.08 15.84 -14.37
CA ALA A 75 35.34 15.21 -13.93
C ALA A 75 35.92 14.27 -15.00
N LEU A 76 35.09 13.50 -15.69
CA LEU A 76 35.50 12.61 -16.78
C LEU A 76 36.01 13.40 -18.01
N ARG A 77 35.52 14.62 -18.24
CA ARG A 77 35.99 15.46 -19.34
C ARG A 77 37.28 16.19 -18.98
N ASP A 78 37.35 16.77 -17.79
CA ASP A 78 38.37 17.78 -17.45
C ASP A 78 39.56 17.22 -16.66
N SER A 79 39.39 16.10 -15.95
CA SER A 79 40.47 15.52 -15.16
C SER A 79 41.51 14.79 -16.03
N ARG A 80 42.78 15.01 -15.70
CA ARG A 80 43.94 14.28 -16.24
C ARG A 80 44.34 13.08 -15.38
N ASP A 81 43.82 12.98 -14.16
CA ASP A 81 44.12 11.87 -13.25
C ASP A 81 43.33 10.62 -13.67
N PRO A 82 44.00 9.51 -14.01
CA PRO A 82 43.32 8.29 -14.46
C PRO A 82 42.44 7.65 -13.38
N GLU A 83 42.72 7.82 -12.10
CA GLU A 83 41.90 7.30 -11.01
C GLU A 83 40.61 8.11 -10.84
N ILE A 84 40.70 9.45 -10.91
CA ILE A 84 39.53 10.33 -10.88
C ILE A 84 38.61 10.02 -12.07
N ARG A 85 39.18 9.79 -13.26
CA ARG A 85 38.40 9.44 -14.45
C ARG A 85 37.69 8.09 -14.30
N ARG A 86 38.36 7.08 -13.74
CA ARG A 86 37.73 5.78 -13.45
C ARG A 86 36.58 5.95 -12.47
N MET A 87 36.79 6.68 -11.37
CA MET A 87 35.75 6.96 -10.39
C MET A 87 34.55 7.69 -11.03
N ALA A 88 34.81 8.69 -11.87
CA ALA A 88 33.77 9.43 -12.58
C ALA A 88 32.93 8.52 -13.48
N GLN A 89 33.56 7.61 -14.24
CA GLN A 89 32.83 6.63 -15.04
C GLN A 89 31.97 5.71 -14.16
N THR A 90 32.52 5.19 -13.06
CA THR A 90 31.76 4.36 -12.11
C THR A 90 30.55 5.09 -11.53
N VAL A 91 30.69 6.37 -11.18
CA VAL A 91 29.56 7.19 -10.70
C VAL A 91 28.51 7.34 -11.79
N ILE A 92 28.90 7.61 -13.04
CA ILE A 92 27.94 7.72 -14.16
C ILE A 92 27.16 6.42 -14.32
N ASP A 93 27.84 5.28 -14.36
CA ASP A 93 27.22 3.99 -14.62
C ASP A 93 26.23 3.60 -13.50
N ILE A 94 26.67 3.72 -12.24
CA ILE A 94 25.85 3.35 -11.08
C ILE A 94 24.65 4.30 -10.93
N ARG A 95 24.89 5.63 -10.93
CA ARG A 95 23.80 6.59 -10.69
C ARG A 95 22.78 6.60 -11.82
N THR A 96 23.20 6.40 -13.07
CA THR A 96 22.26 6.29 -14.20
C THR A 96 21.36 5.05 -14.06
N ARG A 97 21.92 3.93 -13.62
CA ARG A 97 21.14 2.73 -13.32
C ARG A 97 20.16 2.95 -12.17
N GLU A 98 20.60 3.52 -11.06
CA GLU A 98 19.74 3.83 -9.90
C GLU A 98 18.60 4.80 -10.27
N ILE A 99 18.86 5.79 -11.13
CA ILE A 99 17.82 6.68 -11.68
C ILE A 99 16.77 5.87 -12.46
N ALA A 100 17.20 4.93 -13.31
CA ALA A 100 16.28 4.11 -14.09
C ALA A 100 15.42 3.19 -13.19
N GLU A 101 16.02 2.59 -12.17
CA GLU A 101 15.32 1.78 -11.16
C GLU A 101 14.28 2.63 -10.40
N MET A 102 14.68 3.82 -9.93
CA MET A 102 13.78 4.76 -9.25
C MET A 102 12.61 5.25 -10.13
N LYS A 103 12.88 5.57 -11.41
CA LYS A 103 11.84 5.97 -12.36
C LYS A 103 10.86 4.82 -12.67
N ALA A 104 11.29 3.56 -12.51
CA ALA A 104 10.41 2.41 -12.64
C ALA A 104 9.52 2.20 -11.39
N TRP A 105 9.94 2.65 -10.21
CA TRP A 105 9.13 2.59 -8.98
C TRP A 105 8.04 3.64 -8.93
N THR A 106 8.24 4.78 -9.60
CA THR A 106 7.17 5.76 -9.83
C THR A 106 6.35 5.28 -11.02
N PRO A 107 5.17 4.67 -10.85
CA PRO A 107 4.31 4.41 -12.00
C PRO A 107 4.11 5.75 -12.72
N ALA A 108 4.26 5.73 -14.06
CA ALA A 108 3.95 6.88 -14.88
C ALA A 108 2.56 7.36 -14.50
N THR A 109 2.48 8.48 -13.80
CA THR A 109 1.21 8.99 -13.29
C THR A 109 0.46 9.50 -14.51
N GLN A 110 -0.66 8.85 -14.83
CA GLN A 110 -1.81 9.53 -15.42
C GLN A 110 -2.48 10.37 -14.35
#